data_AF-A0AAE1BXK9-F1
#
_entry.id   AF-A0AAE1BXK9-F1
#
_cell.length_a   1.000
_cell.length_b   1.000
_cell.length_c   1.000
_cell.angle_alpha   90.00
_cell.angle_beta   90.00
_cell.angle_gamma   90.00
#
_symmetry.space_group_name_H-M   'P 1'
#
loop_
_entity.id
_entity.type
_entity.pdbx_description
1 polymer ?
#
loop_
_entity_poly.entity_id
_entity_poly.type
_entity_poly.pdbx_seq_one_letter_code
_entity_poly.pdbx_strand_id
1 'polypeptide(L)'
;GNRRNLFVEPKLKVREMSFADDVVDEAGRAALWQMVERDLLESALQERNIEVNNPRRPEFGHLQFFKTTPRAIKISRDGLTSAGASDYLLTRFRLNALEAAYGLQQARSPFQRILPPQYSDGLLRPRESRLGGPLPSARVVSLSVVNDVDNPHPDITLSVMQWGQFIDHDLTHTPIFRFNNRSGIECCEDEGRRLIDPSFLHPSCFPIEIPENDPFYSRLGRRCMNFVRSMIAPRSGCTLGYAEQLNQITHHLDGSNIYGSSREEEELLREGRGGRLKVQERSLLPPDFEAEECESIREGLPCFRAGDNRVNEQVELTVIHTVWVRFHNIIASILAAQNPGWSDETLYQETRRIVVAIYQHIIYNEWLPLVIGKDYMAREWTTAST
;
A
#
# COMPACT_ATOMS: atom_id res chain seq x y z
N GLY A 1 -37.05 32.61 -9.06
CA GLY A 1 -37.00 31.48 -9.99
C GLY A 1 -35.92 30.51 -9.54
N ASN A 2 -36.35 29.32 -9.11
CA ASN A 2 -35.61 28.15 -8.61
C ASN A 2 -34.09 28.06 -8.84
N ARG A 3 -33.32 28.16 -7.74
CA ARG A 3 -32.04 27.44 -7.59
C ARG A 3 -32.37 25.99 -7.26
N ARG A 4 -32.06 25.05 -8.17
CA ARG A 4 -32.08 23.62 -7.85
C ARG A 4 -30.84 23.30 -7.02
N ASN A 5 -31.03 22.98 -5.73
CA ASN A 5 -30.04 22.31 -4.91
C ASN A 5 -29.76 20.92 -5.52
N LEU A 6 -28.53 20.68 -5.98
CA LEU A 6 -28.09 19.39 -6.54
C LEU A 6 -27.66 18.37 -5.47
N PHE A 7 -27.80 18.71 -4.19
CA PHE A 7 -27.47 17.83 -3.08
C PHE A 7 -28.59 17.89 -2.03
N VAL A 8 -29.65 17.11 -2.25
CA VAL A 8 -30.61 16.73 -1.21
C VAL A 8 -30.84 15.23 -1.34
N GLU A 9 -29.88 14.49 -0.80
CA GLU A 9 -29.97 13.26 0.00
C GLU A 9 -31.12 12.24 -0.14
N PRO A 10 -30.80 10.98 0.20
CA PRO A 10 -31.24 10.54 1.51
C PRO A 10 -30.04 10.14 2.39
N LYS A 11 -29.79 10.91 3.46
CA LYS A 11 -29.09 10.44 4.66
C LYS A 11 -29.81 9.16 5.09
N LEU A 12 -29.23 8.01 4.79
CA LEU A 12 -29.52 6.79 5.51
C LEU A 12 -29.15 7.06 6.96
N LYS A 13 -30.16 7.25 7.82
CA LYS A 13 -30.00 7.21 9.26
C LYS A 13 -29.69 5.76 9.64
N VAL A 14 -28.42 5.38 9.51
CA VAL A 14 -27.92 4.17 10.17
C VAL A 14 -27.84 4.50 11.65
N ARG A 15 -28.49 3.68 12.47
CA ARG A 15 -28.50 3.84 13.91
C ARG A 15 -27.08 3.52 14.39
N GLU A 16 -26.36 4.51 14.92
CA GLU A 16 -25.10 4.29 15.64
C GLU A 16 -25.34 3.23 16.70
N MET A 17 -24.73 2.05 16.54
CA MET A 17 -24.55 1.14 17.66
C MET A 17 -23.31 1.59 18.42
N SER A 18 -23.51 2.02 19.66
CA SER A 18 -22.42 2.08 20.62
C SER A 18 -21.92 0.65 20.83
N PHE A 19 -20.66 0.39 20.49
CA PHE A 19 -20.02 -0.85 20.92
C PHE A 19 -19.86 -0.79 22.43
N ALA A 20 -20.12 -1.91 23.09
CA ALA A 20 -19.55 -2.10 24.42
C ALA A 20 -18.04 -2.33 24.23
N ASP A 21 -17.22 -1.75 25.10
CA ASP A 21 -15.75 -1.77 25.02
C ASP A 21 -15.18 -3.21 25.01
N ASP A 22 -15.99 -4.19 25.43
CA ASP A 22 -15.66 -5.61 25.51
C ASP A 22 -15.39 -6.29 24.15
N VAL A 23 -16.06 -5.88 23.07
CA VAL A 23 -15.91 -6.46 21.72
C VAL A 23 -14.59 -6.03 21.05
N VAL A 24 -14.20 -4.76 21.22
CA VAL A 24 -12.91 -4.23 20.73
C VAL A 24 -11.76 -4.87 21.51
N ASP A 25 -11.94 -5.03 22.82
CA ASP A 25 -11.02 -5.76 23.68
C ASP A 25 -10.87 -7.23 23.29
N GLU A 26 -11.94 -7.89 22.82
CA GLU A 26 -11.90 -9.30 22.43
C GLU A 26 -11.17 -9.52 21.10
N ALA A 27 -11.36 -8.65 20.11
CA ALA A 27 -10.57 -8.65 18.88
C ALA A 27 -9.09 -8.34 19.15
N GLY A 28 -8.81 -7.39 20.05
CA GLY A 28 -7.45 -7.12 20.55
C GLY A 28 -6.83 -8.33 21.26
N ARG A 29 -7.61 -9.05 22.09
CA ARG A 29 -7.19 -10.32 22.71
C ARG A 29 -6.93 -11.41 21.69
N ALA A 30 -7.72 -11.52 20.63
CA ALA A 30 -7.51 -12.50 19.56
C ALA A 30 -6.23 -12.23 18.74
N ALA A 31 -5.92 -10.96 18.47
CA ALA A 31 -4.65 -10.57 17.86
C ALA A 31 -3.45 -10.89 18.78
N LEU A 32 -3.59 -10.62 20.09
CA LEU A 32 -2.60 -11.03 21.10
C LEU A 32 -2.42 -12.55 21.13
N TRP A 33 -3.51 -13.31 20.96
CA TRP A 33 -3.50 -14.77 20.96
C TRP A 33 -2.73 -15.33 19.76
N GLN A 34 -2.84 -14.71 18.57
CA GLN A 34 -2.03 -15.10 17.40
C GLN A 34 -0.53 -14.85 17.61
N MET A 35 -0.15 -13.80 18.35
CA MET A 35 1.25 -13.56 18.72
C MET A 35 1.76 -14.61 19.72
N VAL A 36 0.92 -15.02 20.69
CA VAL A 36 1.23 -16.13 21.60
C VAL A 36 1.34 -17.44 20.84
N GLU A 37 0.49 -17.68 19.85
CA GLU A 37 0.53 -18.88 19.01
C GLU A 37 1.81 -18.93 18.15
N ARG A 38 2.30 -17.78 17.66
CA ARG A 38 3.63 -17.67 17.04
C ARG A 38 4.74 -18.07 18.01
N ASP A 39 4.74 -17.53 19.23
CA ASP A 39 5.77 -17.83 20.23
C ASP A 39 5.74 -19.32 20.67
N LEU A 40 4.54 -19.92 20.73
CA LEU A 40 4.34 -21.35 20.99
C LEU A 40 4.80 -22.21 19.81
N LEU A 41 4.50 -21.82 18.57
CA LEU A 41 4.95 -22.51 17.37
C LEU A 41 6.48 -22.48 17.26
N GLU A 42 7.11 -21.35 17.56
CA GLU A 42 8.57 -21.22 17.60
C GLU A 42 9.19 -22.14 18.68
N SER A 43 8.63 -22.12 19.89
CA SER A 43 9.08 -23.00 20.99
C SER A 43 8.98 -24.47 20.59
N ALA A 44 7.89 -24.86 19.94
CA ALA A 44 7.68 -26.22 19.45
C ALA A 44 8.65 -26.60 18.30
N LEU A 45 9.02 -25.66 17.42
CA LEU A 45 10.00 -25.89 16.36
C LEU A 45 11.42 -26.06 16.93
N GLN A 46 11.78 -25.26 17.95
CA GLN A 46 13.05 -25.35 18.67
C GLN A 46 13.17 -26.67 19.43
N GLU A 47 12.14 -27.07 20.19
CA GLU A 47 12.11 -28.36 20.91
C GLU A 47 12.29 -29.56 19.97
N ARG A 48 11.79 -29.44 18.74
CA ARG A 48 11.86 -30.50 17.72
C ARG A 48 13.09 -30.40 16.81
N ASN A 49 13.95 -29.40 17.03
CA ASN A 49 15.14 -29.14 16.24
C ASN A 49 14.85 -29.02 14.72
N ILE A 50 13.70 -28.41 14.37
CA ILE A 50 13.25 -28.25 12.98
C ILE A 50 13.71 -26.87 12.48
N GLU A 51 14.61 -26.86 11.50
CA GLU A 51 15.04 -25.63 10.82
C GLU A 51 14.08 -25.26 9.68
N VAL A 52 13.57 -24.03 9.72
CA VAL A 52 12.81 -23.42 8.63
C VAL A 52 13.76 -22.57 7.81
N ASN A 53 13.89 -22.91 6.52
CA ASN A 53 14.75 -22.30 5.49
C ASN A 53 16.28 -22.51 5.62
N ASN A 54 16.89 -22.57 4.43
CA ASN A 54 18.15 -23.20 4.01
C ASN A 54 19.41 -22.99 4.90
N PRO A 55 20.14 -24.07 5.28
CA PRO A 55 21.29 -24.04 6.21
C PRO A 55 22.59 -23.40 5.66
N ARG A 56 22.57 -22.81 4.46
CA ARG A 56 23.75 -22.17 3.85
C ARG A 56 23.76 -20.64 3.89
N ARG A 57 22.71 -20.02 4.44
CA ARG A 57 22.53 -18.56 4.45
C ARG A 57 21.93 -18.11 5.80
N PRO A 58 22.74 -17.48 6.67
CA PRO A 58 22.30 -17.06 8.01
C PRO A 58 21.00 -16.24 7.99
N GLU A 59 20.86 -15.36 7.00
CA GLU A 59 19.74 -14.43 6.83
C GLU A 59 18.36 -15.09 6.65
N PHE A 60 18.33 -16.40 6.36
CA PHE A 60 17.11 -17.19 6.21
C PHE A 60 16.93 -18.24 7.32
N GLY A 61 17.75 -18.22 8.37
CA GLY A 61 17.60 -19.12 9.51
C GLY A 61 16.33 -18.84 10.33
N HIS A 62 15.82 -19.85 11.03
CA HIS A 62 14.62 -19.80 11.87
C HIS A 62 14.50 -18.53 12.75
N LEU A 63 15.59 -18.11 13.41
CA LEU A 63 15.62 -16.89 14.25
C LEU A 63 15.50 -15.59 13.44
N GLN A 64 15.95 -15.59 12.19
CA GLN A 64 15.96 -14.43 11.31
C GLN A 64 14.68 -14.35 10.45
N PHE A 65 14.00 -15.48 10.26
CA PHE A 65 12.65 -15.56 9.70
C PHE A 65 11.60 -14.96 10.65
N PHE A 66 11.66 -15.29 11.94
CA PHE A 66 10.77 -14.74 12.97
C PHE A 66 11.31 -13.47 13.67
N LYS A 67 12.58 -13.11 13.42
CA LYS A 67 13.36 -12.01 14.06
C LYS A 67 13.17 -11.91 15.57
N THR A 68 13.44 -13.02 16.24
CA THR A 68 13.22 -13.22 17.68
C THR A 68 14.43 -12.84 18.54
N THR A 69 15.16 -11.78 18.16
CA THR A 69 16.20 -11.27 19.07
C THR A 69 15.53 -10.75 20.36
N PRO A 70 16.14 -10.92 21.55
CA PRO A 70 15.58 -10.39 22.79
C PRO A 70 15.25 -8.90 22.72
N ARG A 71 16.01 -8.15 21.91
CA ARG A 71 15.78 -6.73 21.64
C ARG A 71 14.56 -6.48 20.74
N ALA A 72 14.36 -7.25 19.67
CA ALA A 72 13.17 -7.14 18.81
C ALA A 72 11.89 -7.55 19.56
N ILE A 73 11.95 -8.61 20.37
CA ILE A 73 10.85 -9.03 21.26
C ILE A 73 10.53 -7.93 22.26
N LYS A 74 11.56 -7.31 22.87
CA LYS A 74 11.38 -6.16 23.77
C LYS A 74 10.74 -4.98 23.05
N ILE A 75 11.19 -4.64 21.83
CA ILE A 75 10.61 -3.55 21.03
C ILE A 75 9.12 -3.79 20.72
N SER A 76 8.75 -5.02 20.33
CA SER A 76 7.35 -5.41 20.09
C SER A 76 6.50 -5.33 21.38
N ARG A 77 7.03 -5.81 22.52
CA ARG A 77 6.36 -5.72 23.84
C ARG A 77 6.24 -4.28 24.36
N ASP A 78 7.25 -3.45 24.13
CA ASP A 78 7.22 -2.03 24.50
C ASP A 78 6.19 -1.27 23.62
N GLY A 79 6.05 -1.64 22.33
CA GLY A 79 5.01 -1.14 21.44
C GLY A 79 3.58 -1.49 21.90
N LEU A 80 3.40 -2.66 22.53
CA LEU A 80 2.15 -3.06 23.18
C LEU A 80 1.84 -2.24 24.45
N THR A 81 2.85 -1.78 25.20
CA THR A 81 2.59 -0.89 26.35
C THR A 81 2.18 0.52 25.95
N SER A 82 2.47 0.95 24.72
CA SER A 82 1.88 2.15 24.10
C SER A 82 0.43 1.95 23.64
N ALA A 83 -0.17 0.76 23.78
CA ALA A 83 -1.59 0.51 23.51
C ALA A 83 -2.57 1.29 24.41
N GLY A 84 -2.09 2.07 25.38
CA GLY A 84 -2.85 3.20 25.93
C GLY A 84 -3.31 4.21 24.85
N ALA A 85 -2.75 4.14 23.64
CA ALA A 85 -3.23 4.83 22.46
C ALA A 85 -4.58 4.28 21.94
N SER A 86 -5.03 3.08 22.31
CA SER A 86 -6.33 2.54 21.87
C SER A 86 -7.50 3.37 22.43
N ASP A 87 -7.42 3.82 23.67
CA ASP A 87 -8.40 4.73 24.30
C ASP A 87 -8.36 6.13 23.64
N TYR A 88 -7.19 6.55 23.17
CA TYR A 88 -6.96 7.78 22.40
C TYR A 88 -7.44 7.68 20.94
N LEU A 89 -7.36 6.48 20.33
CA LEU A 89 -7.85 6.17 18.99
C LEU A 89 -9.38 6.07 18.97
N LEU A 90 -10.01 5.50 20.00
CA LEU A 90 -11.46 5.42 20.18
C LEU A 90 -12.12 6.79 20.41
N THR A 91 -11.43 7.71 21.10
CA THR A 91 -11.92 9.07 21.36
C THR A 91 -11.71 10.04 20.20
N ARG A 92 -10.69 9.84 19.35
CA ARG A 92 -10.33 10.77 18.25
C ARG A 92 -10.69 10.29 16.84
N PHE A 93 -10.70 8.98 16.58
CA PHE A 93 -11.09 8.38 15.29
C PHE A 93 -12.46 7.70 15.36
N ARG A 94 -13.48 8.43 15.83
CA ARG A 94 -14.85 8.12 15.43
C ARG A 94 -14.99 8.43 13.95
N LEU A 95 -14.52 7.53 13.09
CA LEU A 95 -14.99 7.48 11.72
C LEU A 95 -16.50 7.24 11.83
N ASN A 96 -17.30 8.26 11.55
CA ASN A 96 -18.73 8.05 11.45
C ASN A 96 -19.01 7.06 10.30
N ALA A 97 -20.20 6.46 10.26
CA ALA A 97 -20.53 5.46 9.23
C ALA A 97 -20.34 6.00 7.80
N LEU A 98 -20.38 7.32 7.58
CA LEU A 98 -19.96 7.93 6.32
C LEU A 98 -18.43 7.90 6.21
N GLU A 99 -17.63 8.39 7.14
CA GLU A 99 -16.15 8.35 7.01
C GLU A 99 -15.57 6.94 6.84
N ALA A 100 -16.16 5.92 7.50
CA ALA A 100 -15.81 4.51 7.28
C ALA A 100 -16.24 4.00 5.88
N ALA A 101 -17.30 4.58 5.30
CA ALA A 101 -17.80 4.29 3.96
C ALA A 101 -17.24 5.22 2.86
N TYR A 102 -16.63 6.36 3.20
CA TYR A 102 -16.31 7.46 2.28
C TYR A 102 -14.84 7.54 1.87
N GLY A 103 -13.96 6.71 2.42
CA GLY A 103 -12.61 6.56 1.87
C GLY A 103 -12.65 6.21 0.37
N LEU A 104 -13.63 5.38 -0.03
CA LEU A 104 -13.94 5.00 -1.42
C LEU A 104 -14.40 6.16 -2.33
N GLN A 105 -14.74 7.34 -1.78
CA GLN A 105 -15.26 8.48 -2.57
C GLN A 105 -14.23 9.60 -2.80
N GLN A 106 -13.00 9.45 -2.30
CA GLN A 106 -11.95 10.46 -2.43
C GLN A 106 -10.74 10.01 -3.25
N ALA A 107 -10.89 8.89 -3.96
CA ALA A 107 -9.97 8.45 -4.99
C ALA A 107 -10.04 9.37 -6.22
N ARG A 108 -9.00 9.31 -7.07
CA ARG A 108 -8.91 10.10 -8.33
C ARG A 108 -8.92 11.61 -8.07
N SER A 109 -8.15 12.04 -7.09
CA SER A 109 -7.94 13.46 -6.75
C SER A 109 -6.50 13.89 -7.00
N PRO A 110 -6.23 15.18 -7.29
CA PRO A 110 -4.87 15.69 -7.39
C PRO A 110 -4.15 15.57 -6.04
N PHE A 111 -2.84 15.27 -6.07
CA PHE A 111 -2.04 15.35 -4.85
C PHE A 111 -2.03 16.76 -4.27
N GLN A 112 -2.15 16.87 -2.94
CA GLN A 112 -1.91 18.12 -2.26
C GLN A 112 -0.42 18.49 -2.35
N ARG A 113 -0.14 19.73 -2.76
CA ARG A 113 1.22 20.25 -2.81
C ARG A 113 1.58 20.96 -1.51
N ILE A 114 2.58 20.43 -0.80
CA ILE A 114 3.19 21.10 0.38
C ILE A 114 4.01 22.32 -0.05
N LEU A 115 4.65 22.25 -1.23
CA LEU A 115 5.41 23.34 -1.83
C LEU A 115 5.00 23.56 -3.30
N PRO A 116 5.11 24.78 -3.83
CA PRO A 116 4.88 25.06 -5.25
C PRO A 116 5.78 24.19 -6.17
N PRO A 117 5.28 23.71 -7.31
CA PRO A 117 6.08 22.87 -8.20
C PRO A 117 7.20 23.66 -8.88
N GLN A 118 8.22 22.94 -9.32
CA GLN A 118 9.39 23.50 -9.99
C GLN A 118 9.51 22.88 -11.39
N TYR A 119 8.83 23.48 -12.36
CA TYR A 119 8.96 23.16 -13.79
C TYR A 119 9.79 24.23 -14.49
N SER A 120 10.54 23.87 -15.54
CA SER A 120 11.41 24.83 -16.25
C SER A 120 10.62 25.94 -16.97
N ASP A 121 9.40 25.61 -17.41
CA ASP A 121 8.44 26.55 -18.02
C ASP A 121 7.37 27.05 -17.05
N GLY A 122 7.47 26.69 -15.76
CA GLY A 122 6.45 26.99 -14.75
C GLY A 122 5.13 26.24 -14.94
N LEU A 123 5.02 25.34 -15.92
CA LEU A 123 3.77 24.66 -16.28
C LEU A 123 3.88 23.15 -16.18
N LEU A 124 4.71 22.52 -17.02
CA LEU A 124 4.78 21.06 -17.12
C LEU A 124 6.16 20.54 -17.51
N ARG A 125 7.04 21.33 -18.14
CA ARG A 125 8.33 20.82 -18.63
C ARG A 125 9.24 20.42 -17.47
N PRO A 126 9.91 19.25 -17.55
CA PRO A 126 10.87 18.82 -16.53
C PRO A 126 11.87 19.93 -16.19
N ARG A 127 12.26 19.97 -14.93
CA ARG A 127 13.16 21.00 -14.40
C ARG A 127 14.52 20.96 -15.10
N GLU A 128 15.12 22.13 -15.26
CA GLU A 128 16.48 22.31 -15.76
C GLU A 128 17.45 22.74 -14.65
N SER A 129 18.76 22.68 -14.96
CA SER A 129 19.82 23.12 -14.06
C SER A 129 19.73 24.63 -13.78
N ARG A 130 20.03 25.04 -12.55
CA ARG A 130 20.14 26.47 -12.20
C ARG A 130 21.30 27.17 -12.90
N LEU A 131 22.27 26.41 -13.43
CA LEU A 131 23.44 26.92 -14.16
C LEU A 131 23.16 27.09 -15.67
N GLY A 132 21.94 26.78 -16.12
CA GLY A 132 21.60 26.67 -17.54
C GLY A 132 21.96 25.29 -18.08
N GLY A 133 21.00 24.63 -18.75
CA GLY A 133 21.20 23.31 -19.37
C GLY A 133 20.53 22.14 -18.64
N PRO A 134 20.68 20.91 -19.18
CA PRO A 134 19.99 19.73 -18.67
C PRO A 134 20.52 19.30 -17.29
N LEU A 135 19.65 18.63 -16.52
CA LEU A 135 20.06 17.91 -15.32
C LEU A 135 20.78 16.60 -15.71
N PRO A 136 21.68 16.08 -14.86
CA PRO A 136 22.26 14.76 -15.10
C PRO A 136 21.17 13.70 -15.19
N SER A 137 21.38 12.69 -16.05
CA SER A 137 20.49 11.54 -16.13
C SER A 137 20.30 10.88 -14.76
N ALA A 138 19.07 10.46 -14.46
CA ALA A 138 18.76 9.71 -13.24
C ALA A 138 19.64 8.45 -13.09
N ARG A 139 20.04 7.82 -14.21
CA ARG A 139 20.96 6.68 -14.18
C ARG A 139 22.36 7.06 -13.73
N VAL A 140 22.88 8.19 -14.21
CA VAL A 140 24.20 8.70 -13.78
C VAL A 140 24.18 8.99 -12.28
N VAL A 141 23.12 9.62 -11.79
CA VAL A 141 22.96 9.89 -10.36
C VAL A 141 22.87 8.58 -9.56
N SER A 142 22.08 7.61 -10.02
CA SER A 142 21.99 6.27 -9.40
C SER A 142 23.36 5.62 -9.27
N LEU A 143 24.18 5.62 -10.34
CA LEU A 143 25.54 5.06 -10.31
C LEU A 143 26.50 5.83 -9.41
N SER A 144 26.29 7.13 -9.23
CA SER A 144 27.22 8.00 -8.49
C SER A 144 26.91 8.09 -7.00
N VAL A 145 25.65 7.86 -6.61
CA VAL A 145 25.15 8.11 -5.24
C VAL A 145 24.70 6.83 -4.54
N VAL A 146 24.13 5.87 -5.27
CA VAL A 146 23.60 4.63 -4.69
C VAL A 146 24.68 3.57 -4.74
N ASN A 147 25.14 3.13 -3.57
CA ASN A 147 26.12 2.06 -3.45
C ASN A 147 25.41 0.71 -3.39
N ASP A 148 25.85 -0.24 -4.22
CA ASP A 148 25.42 -1.64 -4.17
C ASP A 148 26.32 -2.40 -3.19
N VAL A 149 25.90 -2.43 -1.92
CA VAL A 149 26.64 -3.06 -0.82
C VAL A 149 25.70 -3.96 -0.04
N ASP A 150 26.11 -5.21 0.15
CA ASP A 150 25.43 -6.14 1.04
C ASP A 150 25.75 -5.78 2.50
N ASN A 151 24.80 -5.10 3.15
CA ASN A 151 24.90 -4.65 4.54
C ASN A 151 23.56 -4.84 5.27
N PRO A 152 23.26 -6.05 5.78
CA PRO A 152 21.98 -6.35 6.42
C PRO A 152 21.82 -5.58 7.72
N HIS A 153 20.61 -5.04 7.96
CA HIS A 153 20.31 -4.33 9.19
C HIS A 153 20.20 -5.30 10.38
N PRO A 154 20.91 -5.07 11.51
CA PRO A 154 20.94 -6.02 12.62
C PRO A 154 19.61 -6.13 13.38
N ASP A 155 18.84 -5.03 13.45
CA ASP A 155 17.65 -4.94 14.30
C ASP A 155 16.30 -4.91 13.54
N ILE A 156 16.29 -4.87 12.20
CA ILE A 156 15.06 -4.57 11.42
C ILE A 156 14.65 -5.72 10.51
N THR A 157 13.38 -6.10 10.64
CA THR A 157 12.47 -6.81 9.72
C THR A 157 12.70 -6.63 8.21
N LEU A 158 12.76 -7.67 7.35
CA LEU A 158 12.35 -7.43 5.95
C LEU A 158 10.86 -7.01 5.89
N SER A 159 10.07 -7.46 6.87
CA SER A 159 8.69 -7.06 7.08
C SER A 159 8.52 -5.54 7.23
N VAL A 160 9.50 -4.81 7.75
CA VAL A 160 9.39 -3.33 7.85
C VAL A 160 9.36 -2.69 6.46
N MET A 161 10.20 -3.17 5.53
CA MET A 161 10.15 -2.75 4.14
C MET A 161 8.81 -3.17 3.50
N GLN A 162 8.39 -4.42 3.70
CA GLN A 162 7.16 -4.95 3.10
C GLN A 162 5.91 -4.20 3.59
N TRP A 163 5.85 -3.84 4.88
CA TRP A 163 4.80 -3.00 5.43
C TRP A 163 4.84 -1.60 4.81
N GLY A 164 6.02 -1.02 4.60
CA GLY A 164 6.14 0.28 3.92
C GLY A 164 5.52 0.27 2.53
N GLN A 165 5.79 -0.77 1.73
CA GLN A 165 5.16 -0.93 0.41
C GLN A 165 3.65 -1.19 0.53
N PHE A 166 3.22 -2.06 1.44
CA PHE A 166 1.80 -2.35 1.63
C PHE A 166 1.00 -1.10 2.05
N ILE A 167 1.57 -0.25 2.90
CA ILE A 167 1.00 1.04 3.31
C ILE A 167 1.01 2.05 2.17
N ASP A 168 2.08 2.14 1.39
CA ASP A 168 2.11 2.99 0.18
C ASP A 168 0.93 2.65 -0.75
N HIS A 169 0.63 1.36 -0.91
CA HIS A 169 -0.45 0.90 -1.76
C HIS A 169 -1.85 1.21 -1.23
N ASP A 170 -1.96 1.67 0.03
CA ASP A 170 -3.22 2.18 0.61
C ASP A 170 -3.33 3.71 0.51
N LEU A 171 -2.22 4.41 0.25
CA LEU A 171 -2.16 5.87 0.30
C LEU A 171 -2.02 6.51 -1.07
N THR A 172 -1.21 5.93 -1.94
CA THR A 172 -0.87 6.54 -3.22
C THR A 172 -0.77 5.55 -4.37
N HIS A 173 -1.34 5.93 -5.50
CA HIS A 173 -1.10 5.29 -6.78
C HIS A 173 -1.21 6.31 -7.90
N THR A 174 -0.12 6.54 -8.62
CA THR A 174 -0.10 7.53 -9.70
C THR A 174 -0.20 6.83 -11.06
N PRO A 175 -1.29 7.03 -11.83
CA PRO A 175 -1.39 6.43 -13.15
C PRO A 175 -0.43 7.11 -14.14
N ILE A 176 -0.06 6.36 -15.17
CA ILE A 176 0.74 6.83 -16.31
C ILE A 176 -0.13 6.94 -17.57
N PHE A 177 0.31 7.74 -18.54
CA PHE A 177 -0.36 7.81 -19.84
C PHE A 177 -0.27 6.47 -20.58
N ARG A 178 -1.38 6.06 -21.18
CA ARG A 178 -1.51 4.85 -22.00
C ARG A 178 -2.34 5.16 -23.25
N PHE A 179 -2.26 4.29 -24.25
CA PHE A 179 -3.11 4.38 -25.44
C PHE A 179 -4.55 3.93 -25.12
N ASN A 180 -5.51 4.26 -25.99
CA ASN A 180 -6.94 3.93 -25.79
C ASN A 180 -7.22 2.43 -25.68
N ASN A 181 -6.37 1.60 -26.29
CA ASN A 181 -6.40 0.14 -26.20
C ASN A 181 -5.70 -0.40 -24.94
N ARG A 182 -5.37 0.47 -23.97
CA ARG A 182 -4.63 0.21 -22.73
C ARG A 182 -3.17 -0.20 -22.88
N SER A 183 -2.63 -0.25 -24.10
CA SER A 183 -1.22 -0.57 -24.28
C SER A 183 -0.33 0.56 -23.74
N GLY A 184 0.81 0.17 -23.15
CA GLY A 184 1.82 1.11 -22.68
C GLY A 184 2.40 1.96 -23.81
N ILE A 185 2.94 3.12 -23.43
CA ILE A 185 3.70 3.98 -24.34
C ILE A 185 5.17 3.55 -24.28
N GLU A 186 5.75 3.27 -25.44
CA GLU A 186 7.17 2.93 -25.56
C GLU A 186 7.96 4.20 -25.90
N CYS A 187 8.89 4.57 -25.02
CA CYS A 187 9.72 5.76 -25.13
C CYS A 187 11.17 5.44 -25.52
N CYS A 188 11.48 4.15 -25.71
CA CYS A 188 12.76 3.68 -26.22
C CYS A 188 12.59 2.87 -27.51
N GLU A 189 13.59 2.92 -28.38
CA GLU A 189 13.63 2.08 -29.58
C GLU A 189 14.48 0.83 -29.34
N ASP A 190 14.24 -0.21 -30.15
CA ASP A 190 14.99 -1.46 -30.16
C ASP A 190 15.18 -2.07 -28.76
N GLU A 191 14.08 -2.22 -28.01
CA GLU A 191 14.10 -2.81 -26.66
C GLU A 191 15.05 -2.10 -25.67
N GLY A 192 15.15 -0.77 -25.79
CA GLY A 192 15.99 0.05 -24.91
C GLY A 192 17.42 0.25 -25.43
N ARG A 193 17.75 -0.19 -26.66
CA ARG A 193 19.08 0.03 -27.25
C ARG A 193 19.27 1.43 -27.80
N ARG A 194 18.21 2.15 -28.15
CA ARG A 194 18.30 3.51 -28.70
C ARG A 194 17.24 4.43 -28.09
N LEU A 195 17.58 5.72 -28.03
CA LEU A 195 16.61 6.79 -27.79
C LEU A 195 15.84 7.06 -29.08
N ILE A 196 14.56 7.35 -28.95
CA ILE A 196 13.72 7.81 -30.07
C ILE A 196 14.12 9.26 -30.41
N ASP A 197 14.15 9.61 -31.69
CA ASP A 197 14.40 11.00 -32.10
C ASP A 197 13.33 11.93 -31.49
N PRO A 198 13.71 13.08 -30.91
CA PRO A 198 12.77 13.99 -30.25
C PRO A 198 11.56 14.40 -31.10
N SER A 199 11.68 14.39 -32.43
CA SER A 199 10.61 14.74 -33.37
C SER A 199 9.50 13.68 -33.44
N PHE A 200 9.80 12.43 -33.09
CA PHE A 200 8.85 11.31 -33.06
C PHE A 200 8.48 10.88 -31.64
N LEU A 201 9.09 11.50 -30.63
CA LEU A 201 8.86 11.16 -29.23
C LEU A 201 7.45 11.58 -28.79
N HIS A 202 6.70 10.64 -28.21
CA HIS A 202 5.38 10.94 -27.67
C HIS A 202 5.47 12.02 -26.58
N PRO A 203 4.54 13.00 -26.50
CA PRO A 203 4.64 14.11 -25.52
C PRO A 203 4.70 13.68 -24.04
N SER A 204 4.13 12.51 -23.72
CA SER A 204 4.17 11.91 -22.39
C SER A 204 5.45 11.13 -22.09
N CYS A 205 6.37 10.98 -23.04
CA CYS A 205 7.64 10.28 -22.82
C CYS A 205 8.66 11.17 -22.12
N PHE A 206 9.44 10.56 -21.23
CA PHE A 206 10.60 11.19 -20.63
C PHE A 206 11.69 10.14 -20.35
N PRO A 207 12.23 9.51 -21.40
CA PRO A 207 13.12 8.35 -21.28
C PRO A 207 14.38 8.68 -20.48
N ILE A 208 14.89 7.70 -19.74
CA ILE A 208 16.11 7.86 -18.96
C ILE A 208 17.29 7.39 -19.81
N GLU A 209 18.15 8.33 -20.20
CA GLU A 209 19.37 8.03 -20.94
C GLU A 209 20.36 7.24 -20.08
N ILE A 210 20.90 6.16 -20.63
CA ILE A 210 21.93 5.33 -20.00
C ILE A 210 23.30 5.80 -20.53
N PRO A 211 24.37 5.92 -19.71
CA PRO A 211 25.73 6.24 -20.19
C PRO A 211 26.38 5.10 -20.98
N GLU A 212 27.27 5.39 -21.94
CA GLU A 212 27.91 4.35 -22.77
C GLU A 212 28.79 3.41 -21.94
N ASN A 213 29.42 3.97 -20.92
CA ASN A 213 30.26 3.28 -19.96
C ASN A 213 29.46 2.75 -18.75
N ASP A 214 28.14 2.60 -18.85
CA ASP A 214 27.33 2.01 -17.78
C ASP A 214 27.85 0.60 -17.43
N PRO A 215 28.17 0.30 -16.17
CA PRO A 215 28.83 -0.96 -15.80
C PRO A 215 27.96 -2.20 -16.04
N PHE A 216 26.64 -2.04 -16.06
CA PHE A 216 25.67 -3.13 -16.22
C PHE A 216 25.08 -3.15 -17.63
N TYR A 217 24.46 -2.04 -18.07
CA TYR A 217 23.66 -1.98 -19.29
C TYR A 217 24.49 -1.93 -20.58
N SER A 218 25.76 -1.48 -20.52
CA SER A 218 26.65 -1.48 -21.69
C SER A 218 26.82 -2.89 -22.28
N ARG A 219 26.90 -3.90 -21.42
CA ARG A 219 27.03 -5.32 -21.79
C ARG A 219 25.78 -5.86 -22.50
N LEU A 220 24.63 -5.24 -22.25
CA LEU A 220 23.35 -5.55 -22.88
C LEU A 220 23.07 -4.68 -24.11
N GLY A 221 24.00 -3.78 -24.46
CA GLY A 221 23.83 -2.82 -25.55
C GLY A 221 22.72 -1.79 -25.31
N ARG A 222 22.27 -1.62 -24.05
CA ARG A 222 21.16 -0.73 -23.71
C ARG A 222 21.63 0.72 -23.50
N ARG A 223 20.91 1.65 -24.10
CA ARG A 223 21.16 3.11 -24.05
C ARG A 223 19.98 3.91 -23.48
N CYS A 224 18.81 3.29 -23.32
CA CYS A 224 17.57 3.93 -22.93
C CYS A 224 16.79 3.06 -21.95
N MET A 225 16.28 3.65 -20.86
CA MET A 225 15.26 3.03 -20.00
C MET A 225 13.92 3.70 -20.25
N ASN A 226 12.91 2.88 -20.55
CA ASN A 226 11.57 3.37 -20.86
C ASN A 226 11.00 4.09 -19.64
N PHE A 227 10.49 5.31 -19.84
CA PHE A 227 9.88 6.10 -18.78
C PHE A 227 8.79 6.99 -19.35
N VAL A 228 7.57 6.75 -18.88
CA VAL A 228 6.37 7.50 -19.24
C VAL A 228 5.98 8.37 -18.07
N ARG A 229 5.65 9.62 -18.36
CA ARG A 229 5.26 10.59 -17.35
C ARG A 229 3.92 10.21 -16.72
N SER A 230 3.77 10.56 -15.45
CA SER A 230 2.51 10.49 -14.71
C SER A 230 1.40 11.29 -15.39
N MET A 231 0.18 10.77 -15.32
CA MET A 231 -1.02 11.47 -15.73
C MET A 231 -1.24 12.75 -14.91
N ILE A 232 -1.83 13.74 -15.57
CA ILE A 232 -2.15 15.04 -14.98
C ILE A 232 -3.58 15.01 -14.45
N ALA A 233 -3.78 15.47 -13.22
CA ALA A 233 -5.08 15.70 -12.63
C ALA A 233 -5.59 17.11 -12.96
N PRO A 234 -6.88 17.28 -13.29
CA PRO A 234 -7.49 18.60 -13.37
C PRO A 234 -7.51 19.26 -11.99
N ARG A 235 -7.15 20.54 -11.93
CA ARG A 235 -7.21 21.31 -10.68
C ARG A 235 -8.65 21.45 -10.20
N SER A 236 -8.84 21.57 -8.88
CA SER A 236 -10.16 21.87 -8.30
C SER A 236 -10.74 23.14 -8.94
N GLY A 237 -11.97 23.05 -9.44
CA GLY A 237 -12.65 24.15 -10.13
C GLY A 237 -12.23 24.36 -11.60
N CYS A 238 -11.53 23.40 -12.23
CA CYS A 238 -11.12 23.46 -13.63
C CYS A 238 -10.31 24.72 -13.99
N THR A 239 -9.50 25.21 -13.04
CA THR A 239 -8.68 26.40 -13.22
C THR A 239 -7.41 26.08 -13.99
N LEU A 240 -6.93 27.04 -14.80
CA LEU A 240 -5.64 26.94 -15.46
C LEU A 240 -4.50 27.06 -14.43
N GLY A 241 -3.40 26.36 -14.68
CA GLY A 241 -2.22 26.39 -13.83
C GLY A 241 -1.17 25.38 -14.22
N TYR A 242 -0.18 25.21 -13.36
CA TYR A 242 0.82 24.15 -13.47
C TYR A 242 0.17 22.77 -13.39
N ALA A 243 0.86 21.77 -13.94
CA ALA A 243 0.43 20.38 -13.88
C ALA A 243 0.41 19.86 -12.43
N GLU A 244 -0.65 19.13 -12.09
CA GLU A 244 -0.77 18.34 -10.85
C GLU A 244 -0.90 16.86 -11.21
N GLN A 245 -0.41 15.96 -10.37
CA GLN A 245 -0.48 14.53 -10.63
C GLN A 245 -1.70 13.94 -9.91
N LEU A 246 -2.28 12.90 -10.49
CA LEU A 246 -3.46 12.21 -9.98
C LEU A 246 -3.04 11.13 -8.97
N ASN A 247 -3.66 11.11 -7.80
CA ASN A 247 -3.75 9.91 -6.99
C ASN A 247 -5.02 9.16 -7.38
N GLN A 248 -4.91 7.96 -7.94
CA GLN A 248 -6.08 7.20 -8.42
C GLN A 248 -6.75 6.32 -7.36
N ILE A 249 -6.14 6.20 -6.18
CA ILE A 249 -6.68 5.49 -5.02
C ILE A 249 -7.04 6.47 -3.89
N THR A 250 -7.65 5.94 -2.82
CA THR A 250 -7.93 6.72 -1.61
C THR A 250 -6.61 7.22 -0.98
N HIS A 251 -6.68 8.25 -0.15
CA HIS A 251 -5.50 8.80 0.56
C HIS A 251 -5.58 8.56 2.07
N HIS A 252 -6.54 7.74 2.51
CA HIS A 252 -6.76 7.41 3.91
C HIS A 252 -6.12 6.05 4.19
N LEU A 253 -5.73 5.81 5.44
CA LEU A 253 -5.37 4.45 5.86
C LEU A 253 -6.64 3.62 6.10
N ASP A 254 -7.36 3.31 5.04
CA ASP A 254 -8.68 2.64 5.09
C ASP A 254 -8.67 1.22 4.53
N GLY A 255 -7.47 0.67 4.29
CA GLY A 255 -7.28 -0.67 3.77
C GLY A 255 -7.79 -0.83 2.33
N SER A 256 -7.80 0.24 1.54
CA SER A 256 -8.16 0.22 0.12
C SER A 256 -7.31 -0.77 -0.68
N ASN A 257 -6.07 -1.03 -0.29
CA ASN A 257 -5.23 -2.11 -0.81
C ASN A 257 -5.81 -3.54 -0.57
N ILE A 258 -6.69 -3.71 0.41
CA ILE A 258 -7.45 -4.95 0.69
C ILE A 258 -8.84 -4.90 0.05
N TYR A 259 -9.52 -3.74 0.14
CA TYR A 259 -10.96 -3.61 -0.11
C TYR A 259 -11.34 -2.94 -1.43
N GLY A 260 -10.38 -2.37 -2.17
CA GLY A 260 -10.61 -1.55 -3.35
C GLY A 260 -10.70 -0.07 -3.02
N SER A 261 -10.56 0.78 -4.04
CA SER A 261 -10.69 2.24 -3.95
C SER A 261 -12.00 2.77 -4.55
N SER A 262 -12.84 1.87 -5.05
CA SER A 262 -14.16 2.16 -5.60
C SER A 262 -15.16 1.10 -5.18
N ARG A 263 -16.45 1.44 -5.24
CA ARG A 263 -17.53 0.50 -4.91
C ARG A 263 -17.55 -0.69 -5.87
N GLU A 264 -17.24 -0.44 -7.15
CA GLU A 264 -17.17 -1.49 -8.16
C GLU A 264 -16.05 -2.49 -7.85
N GLU A 265 -14.88 -2.03 -7.44
CA GLU A 265 -13.77 -2.90 -7.00
C GLU A 265 -14.12 -3.67 -5.72
N GLU A 266 -14.72 -2.99 -4.75
CA GLU A 266 -15.19 -3.59 -3.49
C GLU A 266 -16.17 -4.75 -3.75
N GLU A 267 -17.21 -4.52 -4.56
CA GLU A 267 -18.21 -5.53 -4.92
C GLU A 267 -17.58 -6.72 -5.68
N LEU A 268 -16.56 -6.45 -6.50
CA LEU A 268 -15.81 -7.50 -7.20
C LEU A 268 -15.02 -8.41 -6.23
N LEU A 269 -14.53 -7.87 -5.12
CA LEU A 269 -13.74 -8.60 -4.13
C LEU A 269 -14.59 -9.37 -3.10
N ARG A 270 -15.85 -8.97 -2.91
CA ARG A 270 -16.76 -9.57 -1.94
C ARG A 270 -17.33 -10.91 -2.38
N GLU A 271 -17.44 -11.86 -1.44
CA GLU A 271 -18.11 -13.15 -1.64
C GLU A 271 -19.64 -12.97 -1.72
N GLY A 272 -20.17 -11.93 -1.08
CA GLY A 272 -21.61 -11.67 -0.98
C GLY A 272 -22.33 -12.65 -0.03
N ARG A 273 -21.56 -13.35 0.81
CA ARG A 273 -22.07 -14.24 1.85
C ARG A 273 -21.23 -14.14 3.13
N GLY A 274 -21.91 -14.00 4.26
CA GLY A 274 -21.29 -14.02 5.59
C GLY A 274 -20.34 -12.85 5.85
N GLY A 275 -20.43 -11.77 5.07
CA GLY A 275 -19.55 -10.62 5.16
C GLY A 275 -18.13 -10.89 4.69
N ARG A 276 -17.91 -11.91 3.87
CA ARG A 276 -16.56 -12.40 3.51
C ARG A 276 -16.03 -11.80 2.21
N LEU A 277 -14.71 -11.82 2.07
CA LEU A 277 -13.98 -11.61 0.82
C LEU A 277 -13.78 -12.93 0.07
N LYS A 278 -13.81 -12.86 -1.26
CA LYS A 278 -13.55 -14.00 -2.15
C LYS A 278 -12.14 -14.53 -1.92
N VAL A 279 -12.04 -15.85 -1.88
CA VAL A 279 -10.77 -16.57 -1.87
C VAL A 279 -10.91 -17.80 -2.77
N GLN A 280 -9.79 -18.30 -3.28
CA GLN A 280 -9.74 -19.58 -3.99
C GLN A 280 -9.30 -20.71 -3.04
N GLU A 281 -8.98 -21.88 -3.60
CA GLU A 281 -8.45 -23.01 -2.84
C GLU A 281 -7.28 -22.59 -1.94
N ARG A 282 -7.19 -23.22 -0.76
CA ARG A 282 -6.20 -22.91 0.28
C ARG A 282 -6.26 -21.46 0.78
N SER A 283 -7.40 -20.78 0.62
CA SER A 283 -7.61 -19.40 1.05
C SER A 283 -6.58 -18.44 0.45
N LEU A 284 -6.21 -18.66 -0.82
CA LEU A 284 -5.41 -17.71 -1.60
C LEU A 284 -6.33 -16.62 -2.18
N LEU A 285 -5.72 -15.52 -2.62
CA LEU A 285 -6.45 -14.44 -3.31
C LEU A 285 -7.13 -14.96 -4.58
N PRO A 286 -8.24 -14.33 -5.02
CA PRO A 286 -8.92 -14.69 -6.26
C PRO A 286 -8.00 -14.56 -7.48
N PRO A 287 -8.21 -15.37 -8.54
CA PRO A 287 -7.44 -15.26 -9.77
C PRO A 287 -7.83 -14.02 -10.58
N ASP A 288 -6.84 -13.43 -11.24
CA ASP A 288 -6.99 -12.36 -12.22
C ASP A 288 -6.34 -12.73 -13.54
N PHE A 289 -7.15 -12.88 -14.59
CA PHE A 289 -6.70 -13.21 -15.94
C PHE A 289 -6.46 -11.95 -16.79
N GLU A 290 -6.85 -10.78 -16.30
CA GLU A 290 -6.74 -9.51 -17.00
C GLU A 290 -5.68 -8.59 -16.38
N ALA A 291 -4.85 -9.12 -15.47
CA ALA A 291 -3.83 -8.34 -14.78
C ALA A 291 -2.75 -7.88 -15.77
N GLU A 292 -2.70 -6.59 -16.05
CA GLU A 292 -1.86 -6.06 -17.15
C GLU A 292 -0.36 -6.06 -16.84
N GLU A 293 0.03 -6.09 -15.55
CA GLU A 293 1.41 -5.92 -15.07
C GLU A 293 2.01 -7.22 -14.51
N CYS A 294 1.45 -8.36 -14.86
CA CYS A 294 1.87 -9.64 -14.30
C CYS A 294 2.42 -10.59 -15.38
N GLU A 295 3.68 -11.00 -15.22
CA GLU A 295 4.37 -11.85 -16.20
C GLU A 295 3.78 -13.27 -16.26
N SER A 296 3.22 -13.79 -15.17
CA SER A 296 2.66 -15.15 -15.09
C SER A 296 1.54 -15.41 -16.10
N ILE A 297 0.82 -14.38 -16.54
CA ILE A 297 -0.20 -14.50 -17.61
C ILE A 297 0.44 -14.96 -18.92
N ARG A 298 1.68 -14.54 -19.22
CA ARG A 298 2.42 -15.00 -20.41
C ARG A 298 2.75 -16.49 -20.33
N GLU A 299 2.80 -17.04 -19.13
CA GLU A 299 3.00 -18.47 -18.84
C GLU A 299 1.68 -19.25 -18.71
N GLY A 300 0.54 -18.60 -18.95
CA GLY A 300 -0.79 -19.20 -18.86
C GLY A 300 -1.32 -19.39 -17.44
N LEU A 301 -0.68 -18.75 -16.44
CA LEU A 301 -1.12 -18.78 -15.05
C LEU A 301 -1.83 -17.46 -14.69
N PRO A 302 -2.99 -17.51 -14.01
CA PRO A 302 -3.63 -16.29 -13.52
C PRO A 302 -2.78 -15.65 -12.44
N CYS A 303 -2.89 -14.34 -12.35
CA CYS A 303 -2.31 -13.57 -11.25
C CYS A 303 -3.33 -13.44 -10.12
N PHE A 304 -3.00 -12.70 -9.07
CA PHE A 304 -3.91 -12.47 -7.96
C PHE A 304 -4.66 -11.16 -8.09
N ARG A 305 -5.91 -11.15 -7.63
CA ARG A 305 -6.73 -9.95 -7.48
C ARG A 305 -6.81 -9.53 -6.02
N ALA A 306 -6.64 -8.24 -5.76
CA ALA A 306 -6.83 -7.61 -4.45
C ALA A 306 -7.41 -6.19 -4.63
N GLY A 307 -7.45 -5.41 -3.55
CA GLY A 307 -7.91 -4.01 -3.58
C GLY A 307 -6.99 -3.04 -4.33
N ASP A 308 -5.72 -3.43 -4.53
CA ASP A 308 -4.74 -2.70 -5.33
C ASP A 308 -4.17 -3.62 -6.45
N ASN A 309 -4.00 -3.06 -7.65
CA ASN A 309 -3.58 -3.81 -8.84
C ASN A 309 -2.11 -4.22 -8.83
N ARG A 310 -1.28 -3.62 -7.95
CA ARG A 310 0.15 -3.94 -7.82
C ARG A 310 0.40 -5.12 -6.87
N VAL A 311 -0.64 -5.83 -6.42
CA VAL A 311 -0.53 -7.01 -5.53
C VAL A 311 0.45 -8.09 -6.04
N ASN A 312 0.69 -8.15 -7.36
CA ASN A 312 1.58 -9.11 -8.02
C ASN A 312 3.01 -8.59 -8.28
N GLU A 313 3.38 -7.41 -7.77
CA GLU A 313 4.70 -6.81 -8.00
C GLU A 313 5.84 -7.67 -7.43
N GLN A 314 5.63 -8.26 -6.24
CA GLN A 314 6.52 -9.24 -5.63
C GLN A 314 5.76 -10.25 -4.77
N VAL A 315 6.34 -11.43 -4.57
CA VAL A 315 5.69 -12.55 -3.88
C VAL A 315 5.36 -12.18 -2.42
N GLU A 316 6.27 -11.48 -1.75
CA GLU A 316 6.13 -11.04 -0.37
C GLU A 316 4.95 -10.06 -0.19
N LEU A 317 4.70 -9.21 -1.20
CA LEU A 317 3.53 -8.32 -1.23
C LEU A 317 2.25 -9.14 -1.38
N THR A 318 2.20 -10.08 -2.33
CA THR A 318 1.04 -10.97 -2.50
C THR A 318 0.73 -11.75 -1.20
N VAL A 319 1.77 -12.19 -0.47
CA VAL A 319 1.61 -12.89 0.80
C VAL A 319 0.96 -12.00 1.85
N ILE A 320 1.39 -10.75 2.02
CA ILE A 320 0.77 -9.84 3.01
C ILE A 320 -0.68 -9.52 2.66
N HIS A 321 -1.01 -9.29 1.37
CA HIS A 321 -2.41 -9.16 0.94
C HIS A 321 -3.23 -10.40 1.30
N THR A 322 -2.69 -11.60 1.07
CA THR A 322 -3.36 -12.87 1.39
C THR A 322 -3.63 -13.00 2.90
N VAL A 323 -2.67 -12.60 3.75
CA VAL A 323 -2.82 -12.62 5.21
C VAL A 323 -3.98 -11.72 5.65
N TRP A 324 -4.07 -10.49 5.12
CA TRP A 324 -5.14 -9.57 5.49
C TRP A 324 -6.52 -10.01 5.01
N VAL A 325 -6.63 -10.61 3.82
CA VAL A 325 -7.89 -11.21 3.34
C VAL A 325 -8.33 -12.39 4.21
N ARG A 326 -7.39 -13.24 4.63
CA ARG A 326 -7.67 -14.34 5.58
C ARG A 326 -8.11 -13.80 6.93
N PHE A 327 -7.44 -12.77 7.44
CA PHE A 327 -7.77 -12.13 8.70
C PHE A 327 -9.18 -11.55 8.69
N HIS A 328 -9.55 -10.83 7.63
CA HIS A 328 -10.93 -10.38 7.42
C HIS A 328 -11.94 -11.53 7.50
N ASN A 329 -11.71 -12.62 6.75
CA ASN A 329 -12.63 -13.77 6.73
C ASN A 329 -12.74 -14.51 8.08
N ILE A 330 -11.68 -14.49 8.90
CA ILE A 330 -11.72 -15.01 10.28
C ILE A 330 -12.62 -14.13 11.14
N ILE A 331 -12.42 -12.81 11.13
CA ILE A 331 -13.23 -11.86 11.91
C ILE A 331 -14.70 -11.90 11.48
N ALA A 332 -14.98 -11.95 10.17
CA ALA A 332 -16.34 -12.08 9.66
C ALA A 332 -17.05 -13.34 10.16
N SER A 333 -16.33 -14.47 10.24
CA SER A 333 -16.88 -15.73 10.76
C SER A 333 -17.21 -15.65 12.25
N ILE A 334 -16.37 -14.98 13.04
CA ILE A 334 -16.60 -14.74 14.47
C ILE A 334 -17.84 -13.86 14.67
N LEU A 335 -17.92 -12.74 13.95
CA LEU A 335 -19.06 -11.82 14.02
C LEU A 335 -20.37 -12.49 13.60
N ALA A 336 -20.34 -13.32 12.55
CA ALA A 336 -21.51 -14.06 12.09
C ALA A 336 -22.02 -15.08 13.12
N ALA A 337 -21.11 -15.74 13.84
CA ALA A 337 -21.46 -16.68 14.91
C ALA A 337 -22.07 -15.98 16.13
N GLN A 338 -21.54 -14.81 16.49
CA GLN A 338 -22.03 -14.01 17.62
C GLN A 338 -23.32 -13.25 17.28
N ASN A 339 -23.54 -12.90 16.01
CA ASN A 339 -24.67 -12.10 15.56
C ASN A 339 -25.46 -12.79 14.43
N PRO A 340 -26.21 -13.88 14.69
CA PRO A 340 -26.91 -14.65 13.66
C PRO A 340 -27.96 -13.87 12.84
N GLY A 341 -28.41 -12.72 13.35
CA GLY A 341 -29.40 -11.87 12.68
C GLY A 341 -28.80 -10.80 11.75
N TRP A 342 -27.47 -10.66 11.68
CA TRP A 342 -26.83 -9.65 10.83
C TRP A 342 -26.87 -10.05 9.35
N SER A 343 -27.06 -9.05 8.49
CA SER A 343 -26.99 -9.23 7.03
C SER A 343 -25.54 -9.34 6.56
N ASP A 344 -25.34 -9.85 5.33
CA ASP A 344 -24.02 -9.88 4.69
C ASP A 344 -23.34 -8.50 4.69
N GLU A 345 -24.10 -7.47 4.35
CA GLU A 345 -23.61 -6.09 4.32
C GLU A 345 -23.15 -5.62 5.71
N THR A 346 -23.93 -5.91 6.75
CA THR A 346 -23.57 -5.52 8.11
C THR A 346 -22.32 -6.24 8.57
N LEU A 347 -22.23 -7.56 8.31
CA LEU A 347 -21.05 -8.35 8.63
C LEU A 347 -19.80 -7.83 7.91
N TYR A 348 -19.91 -7.52 6.62
CA TYR A 348 -18.79 -7.01 5.83
C TYR A 348 -18.29 -5.67 6.37
N GLN A 349 -19.18 -4.69 6.54
CA GLN A 349 -18.77 -3.34 6.95
C GLN A 349 -18.20 -3.31 8.37
N GLU A 350 -18.79 -4.07 9.31
CA GLU A 350 -18.27 -4.16 10.67
C GLU A 350 -16.93 -4.92 10.73
N THR A 351 -16.78 -5.99 9.94
CA THR A 351 -15.49 -6.68 9.79
C THR A 351 -14.44 -5.74 9.23
N ARG A 352 -14.75 -5.03 8.13
CA ARG A 352 -13.86 -4.04 7.51
C ARG A 352 -13.42 -2.99 8.52
N ARG A 353 -14.36 -2.42 9.28
CA ARG A 353 -14.08 -1.43 10.32
C ARG A 353 -13.10 -1.93 11.38
N ILE A 354 -13.31 -3.14 11.91
CA ILE A 354 -12.40 -3.74 12.91
C ILE A 354 -11.01 -3.97 12.32
N VAL A 355 -10.95 -4.56 11.12
CA VAL A 355 -9.69 -4.85 10.44
C VAL A 355 -8.90 -3.58 10.15
N VAL A 356 -9.56 -2.51 9.67
CA VAL A 356 -8.92 -1.21 9.42
C VAL A 356 -8.41 -0.57 10.71
N ALA A 357 -9.16 -0.67 11.81
CA ALA A 357 -8.70 -0.15 13.10
C ALA A 357 -7.43 -0.87 13.58
N ILE A 358 -7.36 -2.21 13.43
CA ILE A 358 -6.17 -3.00 13.76
C ILE A 358 -5.01 -2.64 12.83
N TYR A 359 -5.27 -2.49 11.54
CA TYR A 359 -4.29 -2.05 10.55
C TYR A 359 -3.68 -0.69 10.91
N GLN A 360 -4.51 0.32 11.20
CA GLN A 360 -4.05 1.64 11.66
C GLN A 360 -3.27 1.55 12.97
N HIS A 361 -3.72 0.71 13.92
CA HIS A 361 -3.02 0.51 15.19
C HIS A 361 -1.58 0.03 14.96
N ILE A 362 -1.39 -1.01 14.13
CA ILE A 362 -0.07 -1.56 13.80
C ILE A 362 0.80 -0.48 13.14
N ILE A 363 0.24 0.30 12.22
CA ILE A 363 0.98 1.36 11.53
C ILE A 363 1.49 2.42 12.52
N TYR A 364 0.60 2.99 13.33
CA TYR A 364 0.96 4.12 14.19
C TYR A 364 1.76 3.72 15.44
N ASN A 365 1.52 2.54 16.00
CA ASN A 365 2.16 2.12 17.26
C ASN A 365 3.38 1.23 17.07
N GLU A 366 3.44 0.45 15.99
CA GLU A 366 4.53 -0.51 15.78
C GLU A 366 5.43 -0.11 14.62
N TRP A 367 4.88 0.16 13.44
CA TRP A 367 5.68 0.39 12.24
C TRP A 367 6.29 1.80 12.17
N LEU A 368 5.46 2.84 12.31
CA LEU A 368 5.89 4.24 12.13
C LEU A 368 7.00 4.65 13.12
N PRO A 369 6.94 4.29 14.43
CA PRO A 369 8.01 4.59 15.36
C PRO A 369 9.36 3.94 15.02
N LEU A 370 9.35 2.81 14.32
CA LEU A 370 10.59 2.17 13.83
C LEU A 370 11.20 2.92 12.65
N VAL A 371 10.36 3.56 11.82
CA VAL A 371 10.80 4.25 10.60
C VAL A 371 11.29 5.67 10.90
N ILE A 372 10.51 6.45 11.65
CA ILE A 372 10.82 7.87 11.90
C ILE A 372 11.49 8.11 13.26
N GLY A 373 11.57 7.08 14.10
CA GLY A 373 12.19 7.14 15.42
C GLY A 373 11.20 7.51 16.53
N LYS A 374 11.35 6.86 17.68
CA LYS A 374 10.48 7.04 18.86
C LYS A 374 10.50 8.48 19.40
N ASP A 375 11.66 9.14 19.39
CA ASP A 375 11.79 10.52 19.89
C ASP A 375 11.04 11.52 19.01
N TYR A 376 11.09 11.33 17.69
CA TYR A 376 10.35 12.15 16.74
C TYR A 376 8.84 11.91 16.88
N MET A 377 8.42 10.64 16.99
CA MET A 377 7.03 10.29 17.28
C MET A 377 6.55 10.94 18.58
N ALA A 378 7.30 10.82 19.66
CA ALA A 378 6.94 11.41 20.94
C ALA A 378 6.79 12.93 20.82
N ARG A 379 7.71 13.62 20.15
CA ARG A 379 7.67 15.07 20.00
C ARG A 379 6.47 15.56 19.20
N GLU A 380 6.26 15.03 17.99
CA GLU A 380 5.23 15.55 17.09
C GLU A 380 3.81 15.09 17.48
N TRP A 381 3.68 13.88 18.06
CA TRP A 381 2.38 13.29 18.36
C TRP A 381 1.85 13.64 19.76
N THR A 382 2.71 14.03 20.71
CA THR A 382 2.27 14.57 22.01
C THR A 382 2.01 16.08 21.99
N THR A 383 2.52 16.84 21.02
CA THR A 383 2.16 18.27 20.87
C THR A 383 0.82 18.49 20.19
N ALA A 384 0.28 17.49 19.50
CA ALA A 384 -1.04 17.56 18.89
C ALA A 384 -2.19 17.19 19.87
N SER A 385 -1.88 16.95 21.15
CA SER A 385 -2.83 16.55 22.20
C SER A 385 -3.05 17.61 23.29
N THR A 386 -2.55 18.83 23.09
CA THR A 386 -2.97 20.05 23.81
C THR A 386 -3.68 20.98 22.85
#